data_AF-A0A1H6T931-F1
#
_entry.id   AF-A0A1H6T931-F1
#
_cell.length_a   1.000
_cell.length_b   1.000
_cell.length_c   1.000
_cell.angle_alpha   90.00
_cell.angle_beta   90.00
_cell.angle_gamma   90.00
#
_symmetry.space_group_name_H-M   'P 1'
#
loop_
_entity.id
_entity.type
_entity.pdbx_description
1 polymer ?
#
loop_
_entity_poly.entity_id
_entity_poly.type
_entity_poly.pdbx_seq_one_letter_code
_entity_poly.pdbx_strand_id
1 'polypeptide(L)' 'MQQYRLADRVRIDIPDVRDSDFRFHGEHGMVLSRQDRVYEVALDEFSVVLEVTKEEVRPPFY' A
#
# COMPACT_ATOMS: atom_id res chain seq x y z
N MET A 1 1.28 -15.09 -8.69
CA MET A 1 1.08 -13.64 -8.46
C MET A 1 0.25 -13.49 -7.21
N GLN A 2 0.76 -12.81 -6.19
CA GLN A 2 0.04 -12.59 -4.93
C GLN A 2 -1.03 -11.51 -5.14
N GLN A 3 -2.25 -11.79 -4.73
CA GLN A 3 -3.35 -10.82 -4.68
C GLN A 3 -3.70 -10.59 -3.22
N TYR A 4 -3.77 -9.33 -2.81
CA TYR A 4 -4.23 -8.96 -1.48
C TYR A 4 -5.76 -8.90 -1.46
N ARG A 5 -6.33 -9.18 -0.30
CA ARG A 5 -7.76 -9.17 0.00
C ARG A 5 -8.08 -7.94 0.84
N LEU A 6 -9.37 -7.65 0.95
CA LEU A 6 -9.84 -6.66 1.90
C LEU A 6 -9.39 -7.03 3.31
N ALA A 7 -9.02 -6.02 4.10
CA ALA A 7 -8.44 -6.12 5.42
C ALA A 7 -7.05 -6.80 5.52
N ASP A 8 -6.42 -7.19 4.39
CA ASP A 8 -5.03 -7.63 4.44
C ASP A 8 -4.13 -6.44 4.82
N ARG A 9 -3.15 -6.70 5.70
CA ARG A 9 -2.09 -5.75 5.99
C ARG A 9 -1.01 -5.86 4.92
N VAL A 10 -0.52 -4.73 4.44
CA VAL A 10 0.51 -4.64 3.39
C VAL A 10 1.55 -3.59 3.76
N ARG A 11 2.73 -3.70 3.15
CA ARG A 11 3.77 -2.68 3.17
C ARG A 11 3.77 -1.91 1.86
N ILE A 12 3.86 -0.59 1.93
CA ILE A 12 3.96 0.31 0.79
C ILE A 12 5.38 0.26 0.22
N ASP A 13 5.48 0.12 -1.10
CA ASP A 13 6.72 0.03 -1.87
C ASP A 13 6.57 0.86 -3.16
N ILE A 14 6.20 2.13 -3.00
CA ILE A 14 6.04 3.08 -4.12
C ILE A 14 7.39 3.67 -4.53
N PRO A 15 7.61 3.97 -5.82
CA PRO A 15 8.85 4.57 -6.28
C PRO A 15 8.96 6.03 -5.81
N ASP A 16 10.20 6.50 -5.61
CA ASP A 16 10.54 7.86 -5.17
C ASP A 16 9.90 8.96 -6.03
N VAL A 17 9.65 8.69 -7.32
CA VAL A 17 8.99 9.65 -8.22
C VAL A 17 7.53 9.93 -7.79
N ARG A 18 6.87 8.96 -7.16
CA ARG A 18 5.51 9.12 -6.58
C ARG A 18 5.54 9.54 -5.11
N ASP A 19 6.65 9.31 -4.42
CA ASP A 19 6.87 9.64 -3.02
C ASP A 19 8.14 10.48 -2.85
N SER A 20 8.13 11.69 -3.43
CA SER A 20 9.34 12.52 -3.54
C SER A 20 9.84 13.06 -2.21
N ASP A 21 8.99 13.04 -1.19
CA ASP A 21 9.34 13.36 0.20
C ASP A 21 9.61 12.13 1.07
N PHE A 22 9.59 10.93 0.47
CA PHE A 22 9.92 9.64 1.10
C PHE A 22 9.10 9.34 2.37
N ARG A 23 7.85 9.83 2.43
CA ARG A 23 7.04 9.72 3.65
C ARG A 23 6.27 8.43 3.76
N PHE A 24 6.00 7.76 2.64
CA PHE A 24 5.08 6.63 2.60
C PHE A 24 5.78 5.32 2.23
N HIS A 25 6.93 5.37 1.56
CA HIS A 25 7.71 4.18 1.24
C HIS A 25 8.13 3.45 2.52
N GLY A 26 7.83 2.14 2.60
CA GLY A 26 8.12 1.31 3.77
C GLY A 26 7.03 1.33 4.85
N GLU A 27 6.05 2.21 4.75
CA GLU A 27 4.92 2.27 5.67
C GLU A 27 4.01 1.06 5.54
N HIS A 28 3.22 0.83 6.57
CA HIS A 28 2.25 -0.25 6.61
C HIS A 28 0.83 0.29 6.59
N GLY A 29 -0.08 -0.51 6.05
CA GLY A 29 -1.48 -0.17 6.04
C GLY A 29 -2.37 -1.35 5.73
N MET A 30 -3.68 -1.10 5.77
CA MET A 30 -4.72 -2.08 5.54
C MET A 30 -5.42 -1.83 4.20
N VAL A 31 -5.62 -2.89 3.42
CA VAL A 31 -6.39 -2.83 2.17
C VAL A 31 -7.87 -2.59 2.49
N LEU A 32 -8.40 -1.46 2.06
CA LEU A 32 -9.81 -1.09 2.20
C LEU A 32 -10.65 -1.53 1.01
N SER A 33 -10.08 -1.46 -0.19
CA SER A 33 -10.77 -1.84 -1.43
C SER A 33 -9.77 -2.30 -2.49
N ARG A 34 -10.30 -3.00 -3.51
CA ARG A 34 -9.53 -3.46 -4.66
C ARG A 34 -10.36 -3.31 -5.93
N GLN A 35 -9.84 -2.55 -6.89
CA GLN A 35 -10.42 -2.38 -8.23
C GLN A 35 -9.38 -2.77 -9.28
N ASP A 36 -9.62 -3.87 -9.99
CA ASP A 36 -8.71 -4.46 -10.99
C ASP A 36 -7.27 -4.68 -10.49
N ARG A 37 -6.41 -3.68 -10.70
CA ARG A 37 -4.97 -3.70 -10.35
C ARG A 37 -4.58 -2.65 -9.32
N VAL A 38 -5.55 -1.88 -8.83
CA VAL A 38 -5.38 -0.81 -7.85
C VAL A 38 -5.98 -1.25 -6.52
N TYR A 39 -5.26 -0.95 -5.45
CA TYR A 39 -5.66 -1.16 -4.07
C TYR A 39 -5.76 0.21 -3.39
N GLU A 40 -6.82 0.39 -2.61
CA GLU A 40 -6.90 1.50 -1.66
C GLU A 40 -6.38 0.99 -0.32
N VAL A 41 -5.30 1.59 0.18
CA VAL A 41 -4.63 1.20 1.43
C VAL A 41 -4.71 2.35 2.41
N ALA A 42 -5.35 2.15 3.55
CA ALA A 42 -5.29 3.08 4.68
C ALA A 42 -4.01 2.85 5.46
N LEU A 43 -3.17 3.87 5.60
CA LEU A 43 -1.91 3.76 6.34
C LEU A 43 -2.17 3.75 7.85
N ASP A 44 -1.34 3.00 8.58
CA ASP A 44 -1.48 2.85 10.03
C ASP A 44 -1.09 4.13 10.77
N GLU A 45 0.03 4.75 10.37
CA GLU A 45 0.60 5.94 11.03
C GLU A 45 0.12 7.27 10.43
N PHE A 46 -0.61 7.22 9.32
CA PHE A 46 -1.07 8.41 8.61
C PHE A 46 -2.58 8.33 8.39
N SER A 47 -3.30 9.41 8.68
CA SER A 47 -4.73 9.52 8.36
C SER A 47 -4.98 9.78 6.86
N VAL A 48 -4.37 8.96 6.00
CA VAL A 48 -4.46 9.03 4.53
C VAL A 48 -4.74 7.65 3.94
N VAL A 49 -5.39 7.65 2.79
CA VAL A 49 -5.60 6.46 1.96
C VAL A 49 -4.78 6.63 0.68
N LEU A 50 -3.98 5.62 0.34
CA LEU A 50 -3.19 5.60 -0.89
C LEU A 50 -3.80 4.64 -1.91
N GLU A 51 -3.86 5.11 -3.16
CA GLU A 51 -4.12 4.25 -4.32
C GLU A 51 -2.80 3.72 -4.88
N VAL A 52 -2.58 2.42 -4.69
CA VAL A 52 -1.33 1.73 -5.04
C VAL A 52 -1.59 0.53 -5.93
N THR A 53 -0.69 0.23 -6.84
CA THR A 53 -0.79 -0.96 -7.68
C THR A 53 -0.24 -2.19 -6.97
N LYS A 54 -0.49 -3.38 -7.53
CA LYS A 54 0.10 -4.64 -7.01
C LYS A 54 1.64 -4.61 -6.95
N GLU A 55 2.28 -3.84 -7.81
CA GLU A 55 3.74 -3.71 -7.87
C GLU A 55 4.29 -2.85 -6.72
N GLU A 56 3.45 -1.96 -6.21
CA GLU A 56 3.74 -0.94 -5.19
C GLU A 56 3.36 -1.38 -3.77
N VAL A 57 2.99 -2.64 -3.61
CA VAL A 57 2.72 -3.26 -2.31
C VAL A 57 3.51 -4.54 -2.13
N ARG A 58 3.90 -4.81 -0.88
CA ARG A 58 4.63 -6.01 -0.46
C ARG A 58 3.92 -6.64 0.73
N PRO A 59 4.13 -7.95 0.97
CA PRO A 59 3.68 -8.57 2.21
C PRO A 59 4.27 -7.81 3.41
N PRO A 60 3.53 -7.72 4.53
CA PRO A 60 4.08 -7.14 5.75
C PRO A 60 5.24 -8.03 6.23
N PHE A 61 6.29 -7.43 6.78
CA PHE A 61 7.35 -8.22 7.43
C PHE A 61 6.78 -8.89 8.68
N TYR A 62 7.14 -10.16 8.89
CA TYR A 62 6.84 -10.90 10.13
C TYR A 62 7.75 -10.45 11.27
#